data_AF-A0A2U3P8Y6-F1
#
_entry.id   AF-A0A2U3P8Y6-F1
#
_cell.length_a   1.000
_cell.length_b   1.000
_cell.length_c   1.000
_cell.angle_alpha   90.00
_cell.angle_beta   90.00
_cell.angle_gamma   90.00
#
_symmetry.space_group_name_H-M   'P 1'
#
loop_
_entity.id
_entity.type
_entity.pdbx_description
1 polymer ?
#
loop_
_entity_poly.entity_id
_entity_poly.type
_entity_poly.pdbx_seq_one_letter_code
_entity_poly.pdbx_strand_id
1 'polypeptide(L)'
;MDDLVPTELVARVLGRHLRLPASWDDAERGEFVSEAAQEVAYRAAELADDWAERAVTEWGRGRWQLPDAETQADLVRHARRSALVAVLCEVLPEVPVAEFFAVA
;
A
#
# COMPACT_ATOMS: atom_id res chain seq x y z
N MET A 1 -10.17 -11.52 -9.36
CA MET A 1 -8.78 -11.08 -9.36
C MET A 1 -8.78 -9.82 -8.52
N ASP A 2 -9.03 -9.98 -7.23
CA ASP A 2 -9.32 -8.90 -6.29
C ASP A 2 -8.37 -9.06 -5.13
N ASP A 3 -7.15 -8.54 -5.27
CA ASP A 3 -6.22 -8.42 -4.14
C ASP A 3 -4.94 -7.62 -4.45
N LEU A 4 -5.07 -6.59 -5.27
CA LEU A 4 -4.03 -5.56 -5.40
C LEU A 4 -4.36 -4.41 -4.44
N VAL A 5 -3.31 -3.76 -3.92
CA VAL A 5 -3.44 -2.46 -3.26
C VAL A 5 -4.30 -1.56 -4.17
N PRO A 6 -5.44 -1.02 -3.72
CA PRO A 6 -6.36 -0.34 -4.62
C PRO A 6 -5.70 0.92 -5.18
N THR A 7 -5.38 0.92 -6.48
CA THR A 7 -4.75 2.08 -7.16
C THR A 7 -5.56 3.36 -6.97
N GLU A 8 -6.89 3.27 -6.93
CA GLU A 8 -7.76 4.42 -6.66
C GLU A 8 -7.55 5.03 -5.27
N LEU A 9 -7.33 4.20 -4.25
CA LEU A 9 -7.03 4.66 -2.89
C LEU A 9 -5.69 5.40 -2.89
N VAL A 10 -4.69 4.83 -3.54
CA VAL A 10 -3.36 5.43 -3.67
C VAL A 10 -3.44 6.77 -4.41
N ALA A 11 -4.17 6.82 -5.54
CA ALA A 11 -4.39 8.05 -6.30
C ALA A 11 -5.04 9.15 -5.46
N ARG A 12 -6.00 8.79 -4.60
CA ARG A 12 -6.64 9.75 -3.67
C ARG A 12 -5.66 10.29 -2.63
N VAL A 13 -4.81 9.43 -2.05
CA VAL A 13 -3.77 9.85 -1.09
C VAL A 13 -2.75 10.76 -1.78
N LEU A 14 -2.24 10.35 -2.94
CA LEU A 14 -1.28 11.11 -3.72
C LEU A 14 -1.85 12.47 -4.16
N GLY A 15 -3.06 12.50 -4.71
CA GLY A 15 -3.71 13.74 -5.14
C GLY A 15 -3.97 14.74 -3.99
N ARG A 16 -4.14 14.26 -2.76
CA ARG A 16 -4.31 15.11 -1.56
C ARG A 16 -2.99 15.71 -1.08
N HIS A 17 -1.89 14.98 -1.19
CA HIS A 17 -0.65 15.32 -0.50
C HIS A 17 0.51 15.74 -1.41
N LEU A 18 0.51 15.32 -2.69
CA LEU A 18 1.52 15.73 -3.65
C LEU A 18 1.42 17.23 -3.94
N ARG A 19 2.54 17.93 -3.80
CA ARG A 19 2.67 19.33 -4.23
C ARG A 19 3.08 19.36 -5.68
N LEU A 20 2.09 19.38 -6.58
CA LEU A 20 2.31 19.46 -8.02
C LEU A 20 2.53 20.91 -8.48
N PRO A 21 3.23 21.13 -9.60
CA PRO A 21 3.43 22.47 -10.16
C PRO A 21 2.10 23.20 -10.40
N ALA A 22 2.04 24.47 -9.98
CA ALA A 22 0.86 25.30 -10.19
C ALA A 22 0.59 25.57 -11.68
N SER A 23 1.61 25.44 -12.53
CA SER A 23 1.51 25.60 -13.99
C SER A 23 0.80 24.45 -14.69
N TRP A 24 0.64 23.30 -14.04
CA TRP A 24 -0.05 22.15 -14.63
C TRP A 24 -1.56 22.36 -14.64
N ASP A 25 -2.20 21.92 -15.71
CA ASP A 25 -3.65 21.81 -15.78
C ASP A 25 -4.17 20.55 -15.04
N ASP A 26 -5.49 20.42 -14.95
CA ASP A 26 -6.11 19.32 -14.21
C ASP A 26 -5.90 17.96 -14.90
N ALA A 27 -5.71 17.93 -16.23
CA ALA A 27 -5.45 16.70 -16.96
C ALA A 27 -4.02 16.20 -16.71
N GLU A 28 -3.03 17.07 -16.81
CA GLU A 28 -1.62 16.79 -16.52
C GLU A 28 -1.45 16.30 -15.07
N ARG A 29 -2.14 16.94 -14.11
CA ARG A 29 -2.14 16.50 -12.71
C ARG A 29 -2.78 15.13 -12.53
N GLY A 30 -3.92 14.90 -13.18
CA GLY A 30 -4.65 13.63 -13.09
C GLY A 30 -3.86 12.45 -13.66
N GLU A 31 -3.21 12.66 -14.81
CA GLU A 31 -2.34 11.66 -15.45
C GLU A 31 -1.16 11.31 -14.54
N PHE A 32 -0.42 12.31 -14.06
CA PHE A 32 0.72 12.09 -13.17
C PHE A 32 0.32 11.34 -11.89
N VAL A 33 -0.78 11.75 -11.24
CA VAL A 33 -1.25 11.08 -10.02
C VAL A 33 -1.66 9.63 -10.30
N SER A 34 -2.26 9.35 -11.44
CA SER A 34 -2.68 8.00 -11.82
C SER A 34 -1.50 7.09 -12.09
N GLU A 35 -0.49 7.57 -12.82
CA GLU A 35 0.74 6.82 -13.08
C GLU A 35 1.52 6.57 -11.79
N ALA A 36 1.71 7.61 -10.96
CA ALA A 36 2.37 7.49 -9.67
C ALA A 36 1.61 6.52 -8.75
N ALA A 37 0.28 6.52 -8.78
CA ALA A 37 -0.52 5.60 -7.99
C ALA A 37 -0.32 4.14 -8.42
N GLN A 38 -0.20 3.89 -9.73
CA GLN A 38 0.06 2.55 -10.24
C GLN A 38 1.46 2.06 -9.84
N GLU A 39 2.48 2.92 -9.91
CA GLU A 39 3.83 2.58 -9.46
C GLU A 39 3.87 2.26 -7.96
N VAL A 40 3.24 3.10 -7.14
CA VAL A 40 3.15 2.88 -5.69
C VAL A 40 2.38 1.61 -5.36
N ALA A 41 1.25 1.36 -6.02
CA ALA A 41 0.46 0.15 -5.81
C ALA A 41 1.26 -1.11 -6.19
N TYR A 42 2.02 -1.07 -7.28
CA TYR A 42 2.89 -2.17 -7.69
C TYR A 42 3.99 -2.44 -6.66
N ARG A 43 4.73 -1.41 -6.25
CA ARG A 43 5.78 -1.53 -5.21
C ARG A 43 5.21 -2.05 -3.89
N ALA A 44 4.03 -1.59 -3.50
CA ALA A 44 3.37 -2.05 -2.28
C ALA A 44 2.91 -3.51 -2.39
N ALA A 45 2.48 -3.98 -3.56
CA ALA A 45 2.11 -5.37 -3.78
C ALA A 45 3.33 -6.31 -3.68
N GLU A 46 4.43 -5.98 -4.35
CA GLU A 46 5.67 -6.76 -4.28
C GLU A 46 6.18 -6.87 -2.83
N LEU A 47 6.21 -5.75 -2.11
CA LEU A 47 6.61 -5.73 -0.70
C LEU A 47 5.63 -6.51 0.20
N ALA A 48 4.34 -6.46 -0.11
CA ALA A 48 3.32 -7.18 0.63
C ALA A 48 3.46 -8.69 0.49
N ASP A 49 3.79 -9.19 -0.71
CA ASP A 49 3.99 -10.62 -0.95
C ASP A 49 5.18 -11.15 -0.13
N ASP A 50 6.31 -10.43 -0.14
CA ASP A 50 7.48 -10.75 0.68
C ASP A 50 7.14 -10.78 2.19
N TRP A 51 6.35 -9.81 2.64
CA TRP A 51 5.97 -9.67 4.05
C TRP A 51 4.93 -10.71 4.46
N ALA A 52 4.01 -11.07 3.56
CA ALA A 52 3.02 -12.10 3.78
C ALA A 52 3.66 -13.48 3.92
N GLU A 53 4.61 -13.82 3.03
CA GLU A 53 5.37 -15.07 3.11
C GLU A 53 6.13 -15.18 4.45
N ARG A 54 6.80 -14.09 4.83
CA ARG A 54 7.52 -14.01 6.11
C ARG A 54 6.57 -14.17 7.29
N ALA A 55 5.45 -13.46 7.31
CA ALA A 55 4.48 -13.50 8.40
C ALA A 55 3.88 -14.90 8.59
N VAL A 56 3.50 -15.57 7.49
CA VAL A 56 3.00 -16.96 7.51
C VAL A 56 4.07 -17.92 8.02
N THR A 57 5.31 -17.77 7.55
CA THR A 57 6.44 -18.61 7.97
C THR A 57 6.75 -18.46 9.46
N GLU A 58 6.80 -17.22 9.95
CA GLU A 58 7.10 -16.91 11.36
C GLU A 58 5.99 -17.39 12.29
N TRP A 59 4.73 -17.16 11.92
CA TRP A 59 3.58 -17.66 12.67
C TRP A 59 3.63 -19.18 12.79
N GLY A 60 3.92 -19.88 11.68
CA GLY A 60 3.95 -21.33 11.66
C GLY A 60 5.09 -21.92 12.48
N ARG A 61 6.28 -21.30 12.42
CA ARG A 61 7.42 -21.67 13.27
C ARG A 61 7.11 -21.50 14.76
N GLY A 62 6.42 -20.43 15.13
CA GLY A 62 6.05 -20.17 16.53
C GLY A 62 5.05 -21.15 17.13
N ARG A 63 4.22 -21.78 16.28
CA ARG A 63 3.12 -22.67 16.71
C ARG A 63 3.29 -24.13 16.30
N TRP A 64 4.32 -24.45 15.54
CA TRP A 64 4.57 -25.79 14.98
C TRP A 64 3.41 -26.33 14.15
N GLN A 65 2.67 -25.45 13.48
CA GLN A 65 1.54 -25.78 12.60
C GLN A 65 1.39 -24.74 11.49
N LEU A 66 0.73 -25.11 10.39
CA LEU A 66 0.33 -24.12 9.38
C LEU A 66 -0.87 -23.30 9.88
N PRO A 67 -0.98 -22.02 9.49
CA PRO A 67 -2.18 -21.25 9.77
C PRO A 67 -3.37 -21.87 9.05
N ASP A 68 -4.55 -21.79 9.67
CA ASP A 68 -5.80 -22.01 8.96
C ASP A 68 -6.06 -20.89 7.96
N ALA A 69 -7.08 -21.06 7.12
CA ALA A 69 -7.38 -20.12 6.05
C ALA A 69 -7.72 -18.71 6.56
N GLU A 70 -8.41 -18.61 7.70
CA GLU A 70 -8.76 -17.33 8.32
C GLU A 70 -7.51 -16.61 8.84
N THR A 71 -6.67 -17.32 9.58
CA THR A 71 -5.40 -16.80 10.09
C THR A 71 -4.47 -16.38 8.94
N GLN A 72 -4.37 -17.20 7.90
CA GLN A 72 -3.55 -16.87 6.73
C GLN A 72 -4.05 -15.60 6.05
N ALA A 73 -5.36 -15.46 5.86
CA ALA A 73 -5.95 -14.26 5.27
C ALA A 73 -5.67 -13.00 6.11
N ASP A 74 -5.70 -13.11 7.44
CA ASP A 74 -5.37 -11.99 8.34
C ASP A 74 -3.90 -11.60 8.28
N LEU A 75 -2.98 -12.57 8.23
CA LEU A 75 -1.55 -12.31 8.07
C LEU A 75 -1.26 -11.60 6.75
N VAL A 76 -1.87 -12.06 5.65
CA VAL A 76 -1.75 -11.45 4.32
C VAL A 76 -2.33 -10.02 4.32
N ARG A 77 -3.51 -9.82 4.91
CA ARG A 77 -4.15 -8.49 5.02
C ARG A 77 -3.27 -7.53 5.80
N HIS A 78 -2.68 -7.98 6.90
CA HIS A 78 -1.77 -7.17 7.71
C HIS A 78 -0.49 -6.81 6.95
N ALA A 79 0.11 -7.76 6.24
CA ALA A 79 1.28 -7.53 5.40
C ALA A 79 1.00 -6.47 4.33
N ARG A 80 -0.12 -6.59 3.61
CA ARG A 80 -0.54 -5.61 2.59
C ARG A 80 -0.72 -4.20 3.13
N ARG A 81 -1.45 -4.06 4.25
CA ARG A 81 -1.66 -2.75 4.87
C ARG A 81 -0.33 -2.13 5.29
N SER A 82 0.55 -2.93 5.88
CA SER A 82 1.84 -2.45 6.36
C SER A 82 2.77 -2.07 5.21
N ALA A 83 2.81 -2.88 4.14
CA ALA A 83 3.60 -2.61 2.94
C ALA A 83 3.16 -1.32 2.24
N LEU A 84 1.85 -1.12 2.08
CA LEU A 84 1.30 0.12 1.55
C LEU A 84 1.75 1.35 2.36
N VAL A 85 1.62 1.28 3.69
CA VAL A 85 2.05 2.38 4.56
C VAL A 85 3.55 2.64 4.44
N ALA A 86 4.37 1.58 4.39
CA ALA A 86 5.81 1.73 4.22
C ALA A 86 6.18 2.45 2.91
N VAL A 87 5.60 2.04 1.78
CA VAL A 87 5.84 2.70 0.48
C VAL A 87 5.31 4.14 0.48
N LEU A 88 4.15 4.40 1.08
CA LEU A 88 3.62 5.76 1.19
C LEU A 88 4.51 6.67 2.05
N CYS A 89 5.12 6.16 3.11
CA CYS A 89 6.10 6.91 3.91
C CYS A 89 7.35 7.27 3.09
N GLU A 90 7.79 6.40 2.17
CA GLU A 90 8.92 6.69 1.28
C GLU A 90 8.57 7.77 0.23
N VAL A 91 7.35 7.72 -0.31
CA VAL A 91 6.90 8.65 -1.37
C VAL A 91 6.45 9.99 -0.80
N LEU A 92 5.87 10.00 0.40
CA LEU A 92 5.32 11.17 1.07
C LEU A 92 5.93 11.33 2.48
N PRO A 93 7.25 11.57 2.60
CA PRO A 93 7.96 11.56 3.89
C PRO A 93 7.48 12.65 4.87
N GLU A 94 6.91 13.73 4.35
CA GLU A 94 6.39 14.85 5.15
C GLU A 94 4.95 14.63 5.65
N VAL A 95 4.28 13.55 5.21
CA VAL A 95 2.90 13.26 5.59
C VAL A 95 2.88 12.35 6.82
N PRO A 96 2.19 12.75 7.91
CA PRO A 96 2.06 11.89 9.08
C PRO A 96 1.33 10.59 8.74
N VAL A 97 1.82 9.45 9.24
CA VAL A 97 1.22 8.11 9.01
C VAL A 97 -0.28 8.05 9.32
N ALA A 98 -0.74 8.80 10.32
CA ALA A 98 -2.15 8.87 10.70
C ALA A 98 -3.05 9.36 9.55
N GLU A 99 -2.55 10.22 8.66
CA GLU A 99 -3.30 10.75 7.52
C GLU A 99 -3.57 9.66 6.46
N PHE A 100 -2.70 8.65 6.33
CA PHE A 100 -2.92 7.56 5.37
C PHE A 100 -4.12 6.68 5.74
N PHE A 101 -4.49 6.64 7.02
CA PHE A 101 -5.69 5.93 7.50
C PHE A 101 -6.97 6.77 7.48
N ALA A 102 -6.86 8.07 7.25
CA ALA A 102 -8.03 8.95 7.13
C ALA A 102 -8.65 8.94 5.72
N VAL A 103 -7.93 8.38 4.74
CA VAL A 103 -8.31 8.35 3.32
C VAL A 103 -8.85 6.97 2.88
N ALA A 104 -8.60 5.93 3.69
CA ALA A 104 -9.01 4.54 3.51
C ALA A 104 -10.37 4.26 4.17
#